data_AF-J1BCT3-F1
#
_entry.id   AF-J1BCT3-F1
#
_cell.length_a   1.000
_cell.length_b   1.000
_cell.length_c   1.000
_cell.angle_alpha   90.00
_cell.angle_beta   90.00
_cell.angle_gamma   90.00
#
_symmetry.space_group_name_H-M   'P 1'
#
loop_
_entity.id
_entity.type
_entity.pdbx_description
1 polymer ?
#
loop_
_entity_poly.entity_id
_entity_poly.type
_entity_poly.pdbx_seq_one_letter_code
_entity_poly.pdbx_strand_id
1 'polypeptide(L)'
;MGSIADLLGDQLRAGLAQLVDPATEDDAPEGTQASSIDAGESVSTQDRAREAAMEAVLDEADLAPGDARAELTLRGDLDMDDVSLYAVVARVEREAKVALTDAQIEEWETLGDLLDAVAQAACHD
;
A
#
# COMPACT_ATOMS: atom_id res chain seq x y z
N MET A 1 -10.91 -51.93 -2.14
CA MET A 1 -11.51 -50.58 -2.19
C MET A 1 -10.50 -49.64 -1.56
N GLY A 2 -9.74 -48.89 -2.36
CA GLY A 2 -8.70 -47.98 -1.86
C GLY A 2 -9.34 -46.77 -1.19
N SER A 3 -8.79 -46.36 -0.05
CA SER A 3 -9.27 -45.21 0.74
C SER A 3 -8.86 -43.90 0.05
N ILE A 4 -9.68 -42.85 0.19
CA ILE A 4 -9.42 -41.52 -0.39
C ILE A 4 -8.05 -40.96 0.03
N ALA A 5 -7.53 -41.40 1.18
CA ALA A 5 -6.19 -41.08 1.67
C ALA A 5 -5.05 -41.61 0.79
N ASP A 6 -5.21 -42.79 0.17
CA ASP A 6 -4.21 -43.37 -0.74
C ASP A 6 -4.13 -42.55 -2.04
N LEU A 7 -5.30 -42.20 -2.60
CA LEU A 7 -5.40 -41.41 -3.83
C LEU A 7 -4.81 -40.00 -3.68
N LEU A 8 -4.90 -39.41 -2.48
CA LEU A 8 -4.31 -38.10 -2.19
C LEU A 8 -2.79 -38.20 -2.00
N GLY A 9 -2.31 -39.28 -1.39
CA GLY A 9 -0.88 -39.53 -1.19
C GLY A 9 -0.13 -39.73 -2.52
N ASP A 10 -0.72 -40.47 -3.46
CA ASP A 10 -0.13 -40.68 -4.79
C ASP A 10 -0.08 -39.40 -5.62
N GLN A 11 -1.10 -38.55 -5.54
CA GLN A 11 -1.11 -37.26 -6.25
C GLN A 11 -0.06 -36.30 -5.71
N LEU A 12 0.13 -36.22 -4.39
CA LEU A 12 1.19 -35.39 -3.79
C LEU A 12 2.59 -35.90 -4.14
N ARG A 13 2.80 -37.22 -4.11
CA ARG A 13 4.07 -37.85 -4.45
C ARG A 13 4.42 -37.68 -5.93
N ALA A 14 3.44 -37.80 -6.82
CA ALA A 14 3.61 -37.54 -8.25
C ALA A 14 3.85 -36.05 -8.56
N GLY A 15 3.25 -35.14 -7.80
CA GLY A 15 3.51 -33.70 -7.89
C GLY A 15 4.93 -33.33 -7.46
N LEU A 16 5.41 -33.87 -6.34
CA LEU A 16 6.76 -33.65 -5.84
C LEU A 16 7.85 -34.24 -6.74
N ALA A 17 7.59 -35.39 -7.38
CA ALA A 17 8.53 -35.99 -8.33
C ALA A 17 8.71 -35.15 -9.61
N GLN A 18 7.75 -34.31 -9.99
CA GLN A 18 7.89 -33.36 -11.10
C GLN A 18 8.69 -32.09 -10.73
N LEU A 19 8.82 -31.80 -9.43
CA LEU A 19 9.59 -30.67 -8.91
C LEU A 19 11.05 -31.02 -8.59
N VAL A 20 11.40 -32.31 -8.61
CA VAL A 20 12.77 -32.79 -8.45
C VAL A 20 13.34 -33.02 -9.85
N ASP A 21 13.97 -31.98 -10.37
CA ASP A 21 14.74 -31.99 -11.61
C ASP A 21 15.96 -32.91 -11.48
N PRO A 22 16.12 -33.97 -12.30
CA PRO A 22 17.32 -34.76 -12.34
C PRO A 22 18.14 -34.40 -13.58
N ALA A 23 18.75 -33.22 -13.62
CA ALA A 23 19.81 -32.92 -14.59
C ALA A 23 20.73 -31.79 -14.11
N THR A 24 21.65 -32.11 -13.19
CA THR A 24 23.00 -31.56 -13.33
C THR A 24 23.66 -32.28 -14.49
N GLU A 25 23.88 -31.59 -15.60
CA GLU A 25 25.19 -31.49 -16.28
C GLU A 25 25.07 -30.68 -17.59
N ASP A 26 25.88 -29.61 -17.64
CA ASP A 26 26.47 -28.95 -18.81
C ASP A 26 25.86 -27.64 -19.37
N ASP A 27 26.60 -26.56 -19.06
CA ASP A 27 26.95 -25.37 -19.86
C ASP A 27 25.87 -24.32 -20.26
N ALA A 28 25.91 -23.20 -19.53
CA ALA A 28 25.73 -21.78 -19.95
C ALA A 28 24.81 -20.98 -19.00
N PRO A 29 25.22 -19.78 -18.53
CA PRO A 29 24.39 -18.96 -17.67
C PRO A 29 23.45 -18.08 -18.51
N GLU A 30 22.37 -18.66 -19.04
CA GLU A 30 21.24 -17.84 -19.48
C GLU A 30 20.33 -17.62 -18.27
N GLY A 31 20.55 -16.48 -17.62
CA GLY A 31 19.67 -15.91 -16.61
C GLY A 31 18.30 -15.63 -17.22
N THR A 32 17.47 -16.66 -17.31
CA THR A 32 16.03 -16.51 -17.45
C THR A 32 15.51 -16.13 -16.07
N GLN A 33 15.56 -14.84 -15.78
CA GLN A 33 14.71 -14.25 -14.76
C GLN A 33 13.27 -14.53 -15.20
N ALA A 34 12.71 -15.62 -14.69
CA ALA A 34 11.29 -15.70 -14.51
C ALA A 34 10.96 -14.57 -13.54
N SER A 35 10.45 -13.44 -14.06
CA SER A 35 9.74 -12.43 -13.28
C SER A 35 8.54 -13.14 -12.64
N SER A 36 8.79 -13.79 -11.52
CA SER A 36 7.85 -13.88 -10.43
C SER A 36 7.36 -12.45 -10.20
N ILE A 37 6.14 -12.22 -10.68
CA ILE A 37 5.15 -11.23 -10.25
C ILE A 37 5.72 -10.39 -9.11
N ASP A 38 6.02 -9.14 -9.44
CA ASP A 38 6.55 -8.12 -8.56
C ASP A 38 5.80 -8.11 -7.22
N ALA A 39 6.34 -8.83 -6.24
CA ALA A 39 5.95 -8.83 -4.84
C ALA A 39 7.00 -8.02 -4.07
N GLY A 40 7.39 -6.88 -4.64
CA GLY A 40 8.62 -6.18 -4.27
C GLY A 40 8.79 -4.78 -4.85
N GLU A 41 7.77 -4.16 -5.45
CA GLU A 41 7.73 -2.70 -5.56
C GLU A 41 7.78 -2.21 -4.12
N SER A 42 8.94 -1.70 -3.75
CA SER A 42 9.17 -1.11 -2.45
C SER A 42 8.29 0.13 -2.42
N VAL A 43 7.02 -0.03 -2.04
CA VAL A 43 6.06 1.06 -1.89
C VAL A 43 6.79 2.15 -1.14
N SER A 44 7.01 3.28 -1.82
CA SER A 44 7.87 4.31 -1.26
C SER A 44 7.26 4.79 0.05
N THR A 45 8.07 5.28 0.98
CA THR A 45 7.55 5.87 2.23
C THR A 45 6.53 6.97 1.93
N GLN A 46 6.73 7.68 0.81
CA GLN A 46 5.80 8.66 0.25
C GLN A 46 4.45 8.04 -0.14
N ASP A 47 4.45 6.94 -0.90
CA ASP A 47 3.22 6.27 -1.32
C ASP A 47 2.44 5.73 -0.11
N ARG A 48 3.15 5.16 0.88
CA ARG A 48 2.55 4.70 2.14
C ARG A 48 1.93 5.86 2.93
N ALA A 49 2.62 7.00 2.99
CA ALA A 49 2.12 8.18 3.69
C ALA A 49 0.87 8.74 2.98
N ARG A 50 0.88 8.75 1.65
CA ARG A 50 -0.26 9.18 0.84
C ARG A 50 -1.45 8.24 0.98
N GLU A 51 -1.21 6.93 1.04
CA GLU A 51 -2.25 5.93 1.28
C GLU A 51 -2.88 6.10 2.67
N ALA A 52 -2.07 6.25 3.72
CA ALA A 52 -2.56 6.48 5.09
C ALA A 52 -3.38 7.79 5.19
N ALA A 53 -2.93 8.85 4.51
CA ALA A 53 -3.66 10.11 4.46
C ALA A 53 -4.99 9.97 3.70
N MET A 54 -4.98 9.27 2.57
CA MET A 54 -6.20 9.03 1.81
C MET A 54 -7.21 8.21 2.65
N GLU A 55 -6.76 7.14 3.29
CA GLU A 55 -7.63 6.31 4.14
C GLU A 55 -8.22 7.11 5.30
N ALA A 56 -7.41 7.93 5.97
CA ALA A 56 -7.86 8.78 7.06
C ALA A 56 -8.92 9.80 6.61
N VAL A 57 -8.73 10.44 5.46
CA VAL A 57 -9.71 11.39 4.91
C VAL A 57 -11.01 10.69 4.50
N LEU A 58 -10.94 9.53 3.85
CA LEU A 58 -12.14 8.80 3.44
C LEU A 58 -13.00 8.37 4.63
N ASP A 59 -12.35 7.91 5.71
CA ASP A 59 -13.01 7.50 6.95
C ASP A 59 -13.65 8.70 7.67
N GLU A 60 -12.95 9.82 7.76
CA GLU A 60 -13.45 11.03 8.44
C GLU A 60 -14.57 11.72 7.66
N ALA A 61 -14.46 11.81 6.33
CA ALA A 61 -15.44 12.48 5.48
C ALA A 61 -16.60 11.56 5.03
N ASP A 62 -16.64 10.30 5.47
CA ASP A 62 -17.56 9.25 4.99
C ASP A 62 -17.66 9.24 3.45
N LEU A 63 -16.50 9.39 2.79
CA LEU A 63 -16.38 9.58 1.36
C LEU A 63 -16.00 8.26 0.68
N ALA A 64 -16.63 7.97 -0.46
CA ALA A 64 -16.22 6.84 -1.28
C ALA A 64 -14.89 7.14 -2.01
N PRO A 65 -13.98 6.17 -2.16
CA PRO A 65 -12.70 6.38 -2.84
C PRO A 65 -12.86 6.82 -4.31
N GLY A 66 -13.99 6.47 -4.94
CA GLY A 66 -14.31 6.89 -6.30
C GLY A 66 -14.62 8.39 -6.42
N ASP A 67 -14.96 9.06 -5.33
CA ASP A 67 -15.37 10.46 -5.29
C ASP A 67 -14.28 11.38 -4.73
N ALA A 68 -13.21 10.83 -4.14
CA ALA A 68 -12.04 11.61 -3.74
C ALA A 68 -11.36 12.26 -4.96
N ARG A 69 -11.37 13.60 -5.00
CA ARG A 69 -10.66 14.41 -6.00
C ARG A 69 -9.73 15.38 -5.29
N ALA A 70 -8.56 15.61 -5.87
CA ALA A 70 -7.55 16.49 -5.29
C ALA A 70 -8.06 17.93 -5.11
N GLU A 71 -8.97 18.39 -5.98
CA GLU A 71 -9.56 19.73 -5.91
C GLU A 71 -10.62 19.90 -4.80
N LEU A 72 -11.04 18.84 -4.09
CA LEU A 72 -12.03 18.96 -3.03
C LEU A 72 -11.47 19.82 -1.90
N THR A 73 -12.23 20.84 -1.52
CA THR A 73 -11.86 21.73 -0.42
C THR A 73 -12.07 21.04 0.92
N LEU A 74 -11.08 21.14 1.81
CA LEU A 74 -11.12 20.45 3.11
C LEU A 74 -12.31 20.94 3.96
N ARG A 75 -12.49 22.27 4.05
CA ARG A 75 -13.52 22.90 4.86
C ARG A 75 -14.87 23.12 4.16
N GLY A 76 -14.94 22.86 2.85
CA GLY A 76 -16.11 23.17 2.03
C GLY A 76 -16.77 21.91 1.49
N ASP A 77 -16.07 21.14 0.68
CA ASP A 77 -16.61 19.94 0.05
C ASP A 77 -16.54 18.71 0.96
N LEU A 78 -15.49 18.61 1.77
CA LEU A 78 -15.30 17.52 2.73
C LEU A 78 -15.85 17.83 4.13
N ASP A 79 -16.38 19.04 4.34
CA ASP A 79 -16.93 19.52 5.62
C ASP A 79 -16.00 19.27 6.84
N MET A 80 -14.68 19.21 6.64
CA MET A 80 -13.72 18.97 7.72
C MET A 80 -13.57 20.23 8.57
N ASP A 81 -13.97 20.12 9.84
CA ASP A 81 -13.60 21.11 10.84
C ASP A 81 -12.17 20.88 11.36
N ASP A 82 -11.68 21.83 12.17
CA ASP A 82 -10.31 21.76 12.67
C ASP A 82 -10.06 20.47 13.49
N VAL A 83 -11.05 19.96 14.24
CA VAL A 83 -10.91 18.72 15.01
C VAL A 83 -10.75 17.52 14.08
N SER A 84 -11.59 17.41 13.05
CA SER A 84 -11.48 16.37 12.01
C SER A 84 -10.14 16.43 11.28
N LEU A 85 -9.66 17.63 10.94
CA LEU A 85 -8.36 17.83 10.30
C LEU A 85 -7.20 17.34 11.19
N TYR A 86 -7.19 17.71 12.47
CA TYR A 86 -6.17 17.23 13.41
C TYR A 86 -6.29 15.72 13.70
N ALA A 87 -7.48 15.13 13.62
CA ALA A 87 -7.66 13.68 13.74
C ALA A 87 -7.01 12.93 12.56
N VAL A 88 -7.21 13.42 11.34
CA VAL A 88 -6.55 12.92 10.12
C VAL A 88 -5.04 13.06 10.26
N VAL A 89 -4.53 14.24 10.62
CA VAL A 89 -3.09 14.47 10.82
C VAL A 89 -2.49 13.51 11.84
N ALA A 90 -3.10 13.37 13.02
CA ALA A 90 -2.61 12.49 14.07
C ALA A 90 -2.58 11.01 13.62
N ARG A 91 -3.52 10.60 12.76
CA ARG A 91 -3.51 9.28 12.14
C ARG A 91 -2.34 9.12 11.16
N VAL A 92 -2.15 10.10 10.28
CA VAL A 92 -1.06 10.11 9.30
C VAL A 92 0.31 10.11 9.98
N GLU A 93 0.56 10.98 10.95
CA GLU A 93 1.83 11.04 11.68
C GLU A 93 2.16 9.70 12.36
N ARG A 94 1.14 9.05 12.95
CA ARG A 94 1.30 7.75 13.60
C ARG A 94 1.69 6.65 12.62
N GLU A 95 1.06 6.62 11.45
CA GLU A 95 1.17 5.55 10.47
C GLU A 95 2.35 5.73 9.50
N ALA A 96 2.62 6.97 9.10
CA ALA A 96 3.70 7.35 8.20
C ALA A 96 4.98 7.78 8.92
N LYS A 97 4.95 7.93 10.25
CA LYS A 97 6.09 8.37 11.09
C LYS A 97 6.64 9.76 10.74
N VAL A 98 5.81 10.60 10.12
CA VAL A 98 6.13 12.00 9.81
C VAL A 98 5.69 12.93 10.94
N ALA A 99 6.23 14.15 10.94
CA ALA A 99 5.76 15.25 11.77
C ALA A 99 5.32 16.41 10.88
N LEU A 100 4.10 16.89 11.11
CA LEU A 100 3.48 17.99 10.37
C LEU A 100 3.29 19.17 11.32
N THR A 101 3.66 20.37 10.87
CA THR A 101 3.56 21.56 11.71
C THR A 101 2.19 22.21 11.58
N ASP A 102 1.70 22.83 12.66
CA ASP A 102 0.44 23.58 12.66
C ASP A 102 0.36 24.61 11.52
N ALA A 103 1.48 25.27 11.22
CA ALA A 103 1.57 26.22 10.11
C ALA A 103 1.30 25.56 8.74
N GLN A 104 1.80 24.34 8.50
CA GLN A 104 1.50 23.61 7.26
C GLN A 104 0.03 23.22 7.20
N ILE A 105 -0.54 22.78 8.32
CA ILE A 105 -1.93 22.35 8.41
C ILE A 105 -2.89 23.52 8.14
N GLU A 106 -2.56 24.71 8.63
CA GLU A 106 -3.33 25.94 8.39
C GLU A 106 -3.27 26.45 6.94
N GLU A 107 -2.23 26.06 6.18
CA GLU A 107 -2.05 26.45 4.78
C GLU A 107 -2.83 25.58 3.79
N TRP A 108 -3.33 24.41 4.21
CA TRP A 108 -4.03 23.49 3.31
C TRP A 108 -5.45 23.96 2.98
N GLU A 109 -5.75 24.08 1.70
CA GLU A 109 -7.09 24.43 1.22
C GLU A 109 -7.82 23.20 0.65
N THR A 110 -7.08 22.30 0.01
CA THR A 110 -7.61 21.16 -0.75
C THR A 110 -7.05 19.82 -0.27
N LEU A 111 -7.74 18.74 -0.64
CA LEU A 111 -7.25 17.37 -0.45
C LEU A 111 -5.88 17.16 -1.12
N GLY A 112 -5.65 17.77 -2.29
CA GLY A 112 -4.36 17.73 -2.98
C GLY A 112 -3.23 18.30 -2.12
N ASP A 113 -3.45 19.47 -1.50
CA ASP A 113 -2.44 20.13 -0.65
C ASP A 113 -2.05 19.25 0.54
N LEU A 114 -3.03 18.60 1.18
CA LEU A 114 -2.80 17.66 2.27
C LEU A 114 -1.97 16.47 1.80
N LEU A 115 -2.38 15.81 0.71
CA LEU A 115 -1.70 14.61 0.22
C LEU A 115 -0.26 14.92 -0.23
N ASP A 116 -0.05 16.06 -0.88
CA ASP A 116 1.27 16.50 -1.31
C ASP A 116 2.15 16.87 -0.11
N ALA A 117 1.63 17.59 0.88
CA ALA A 117 2.40 17.95 2.07
C ALA A 117 2.82 16.73 2.89
N VAL A 118 1.92 15.75 3.07
CA VAL A 118 2.21 14.47 3.73
C VAL A 118 3.30 13.70 2.97
N ALA A 119 3.17 13.64 1.64
CA ALA A 119 4.14 13.00 0.77
C ALA A 119 5.52 13.67 0.83
N GLN A 120 5.58 15.01 0.84
CA GLN A 120 6.83 15.76 0.99
C GLN A 120 7.47 15.53 2.37
N ALA A 121 6.67 15.50 3.44
CA ALA A 121 7.15 15.23 4.79
C ALA A 121 7.77 13.83 4.90
N ALA A 122 7.17 12.82 4.25
CA ALA A 122 7.67 11.45 4.22
C ALA A 122 8.93 11.25 3.37
N CYS A 123 9.25 12.18 2.48
CA CYS A 123 10.46 12.15 1.65
C CYS A 123 11.71 12.63 2.40
N HIS A 124 11.53 13.38 3.50
CA HIS A 124 12.62 14.04 4.23
C HIS A 124 13.10 13.29 5.48
N ASP A 125 12.67 12.04 5.69
CA ASP A 125 13.10 11.16 6.78
C ASP A 125 14.31 10.28 6.40
#